data_AF-A0A9P9TCW0-F1
#
_entry.id   AF-A0A9P9TCW0-F1
#
_cell.length_a   1.000
_cell.length_b   1.000
_cell.length_c   1.000
_cell.angle_alpha   90.00
_cell.angle_beta   90.00
_cell.angle_gamma   90.00
#
_symmetry.space_group_name_H-M   'P 1'
#
loop_
_entity.id
_entity.type
_entity.pdbx_description
1 polymer ?
#
loop_
_entity_poly.entity_id
_entity_poly.type
_entity_poly.pdbx_seq_one_letter_code
_entity_poly.pdbx_strand_id
1 'polypeptide(L)'
;MSGDGPSRLFILPLELREEVYKSALASSAYGTAVLQTCREIHVEARKFLYQRPLVFRDQEVWFMWLNQTPAELLGNVSEMALHVQDVNLKPILETSNYQPSRQSPRLLTAELYQENSDKVKKALILLPNLKRLTIRTPSCRPSHLFCELVTQILASIGPSCPHLSQIRLEGNFRHHTLGFLSTMTNLNSLALEGSSVSSPESTAKILSTLPQLTSLSLISDGAPISSEPTQYRACTTQRYSFNGETLRKVLNLDLLSITENGPSRACFMTKALDALHSHTTLKRLCLRLAYTPDTTIFTSMTKFLERSPIEHLELDWPNVQALELQRHHLLGSNLVTFWVRIESASSALEVLRYLVQSRQERCYQLQEVVLVRSAQLCAEMTRSLDETADDIVYDQDYNELSRARRRLQKMSIHVAWYTEGS
;
A
#
# COMPACT_ATOMS: atom_id res chain seq x y z
N MET A 1 -14.04 -33.20 -43.55
CA MET A 1 -12.58 -33.16 -43.71
C MET A 1 -12.00 -32.80 -42.36
N SER A 2 -11.53 -33.84 -41.67
CA SER A 2 -11.05 -33.85 -40.29
C SER A 2 -9.58 -33.44 -40.28
N GLY A 3 -9.31 -32.28 -39.67
CA GLY A 3 -7.96 -31.73 -39.51
C GLY A 3 -7.88 -30.99 -38.18
N ASP A 4 -8.27 -31.65 -37.09
CA ASP A 4 -8.16 -31.11 -35.74
C ASP A 4 -6.93 -31.75 -35.07
N GLY A 5 -5.76 -31.21 -35.39
CA GLY A 5 -4.58 -31.49 -34.58
C GLY A 5 -4.82 -30.95 -33.16
N PRO A 6 -4.25 -31.56 -32.10
CA PRO A 6 -4.38 -31.03 -30.75
C PRO A 6 -3.97 -29.56 -30.74
N SER A 7 -4.82 -28.70 -30.17
CA SER A 7 -4.55 -27.26 -30.06
C SER A 7 -3.13 -27.05 -29.55
N ARG A 8 -2.37 -26.19 -30.24
CA ARG A 8 -0.93 -25.97 -29.98
C ARG A 8 -0.64 -25.60 -28.52
N LEU A 9 -1.64 -25.06 -27.81
CA LEU A 9 -1.55 -24.79 -26.38
C LEU A 9 -1.30 -26.06 -25.57
N PHE A 10 -2.02 -27.15 -25.84
CA PHE A 10 -1.91 -28.42 -25.09
C PHE A 10 -0.65 -29.23 -25.42
N ILE A 11 0.14 -28.77 -26.40
CA ILE A 11 1.47 -29.31 -26.69
C ILE A 11 2.50 -28.76 -25.68
N LEU A 12 2.21 -27.64 -25.02
CA LEU A 12 3.10 -27.04 -24.03
C LEU A 12 3.10 -27.85 -22.71
N PRO A 13 4.26 -27.95 -22.02
CA PRO A 13 4.34 -28.44 -20.66
C PRO A 13 3.36 -27.73 -19.73
N LEU A 14 2.86 -28.45 -18.72
CA LEU A 14 1.86 -27.93 -17.78
C LEU A 14 2.33 -26.62 -17.13
N GLU A 15 3.60 -26.53 -16.77
CA GLU A 15 4.20 -25.38 -16.11
C GLU A 15 4.07 -24.11 -16.95
N LEU A 16 4.33 -24.21 -18.26
CA LEU A 16 4.19 -23.07 -19.17
C LEU A 16 2.72 -22.70 -19.38
N ARG A 17 1.82 -23.69 -19.44
CA ARG A 17 0.38 -23.42 -19.53
C ARG A 17 -0.13 -22.73 -18.28
N GLU A 18 0.33 -23.13 -17.10
CA GLU A 18 0.00 -22.50 -15.83
C GLU A 18 0.45 -21.04 -15.77
N GLU A 19 1.66 -20.72 -16.23
CA GLU A 19 2.12 -19.33 -16.34
C GLU A 19 1.26 -18.50 -17.30
N VAL A 20 0.90 -19.07 -18.46
CA VAL A 20 -0.04 -18.42 -19.40
C VAL A 20 -1.39 -18.17 -18.73
N TYR A 21 -1.95 -19.15 -18.01
CA TYR A 21 -3.22 -18.98 -17.31
C TYR A 21 -3.14 -17.92 -16.21
N LYS A 22 -2.07 -17.92 -15.40
CA LYS A 22 -1.84 -16.88 -14.38
C LYS A 22 -1.80 -15.50 -15.00
N SER A 23 -1.02 -15.30 -16.06
CA SER A 23 -0.92 -14.01 -16.75
C SER A 23 -2.25 -13.59 -17.38
N ALA A 24 -2.95 -14.51 -18.05
CA ALA A 24 -4.22 -14.21 -18.70
C ALA A 24 -5.31 -13.87 -17.69
N LEU A 25 -5.38 -14.60 -16.57
CA LEU A 25 -6.34 -14.34 -15.49
C LEU A 25 -6.00 -13.10 -14.65
N ALA A 26 -4.72 -12.72 -14.57
CA ALA A 26 -4.30 -11.49 -13.92
C ALA A 26 -4.70 -10.25 -14.75
N SER A 27 -4.73 -10.37 -16.08
CA SER A 27 -5.14 -9.28 -16.98
C SER A 27 -6.63 -8.95 -16.85
N SER A 28 -6.94 -7.66 -16.74
CA SER A 28 -8.33 -7.15 -16.77
C SER A 28 -9.00 -7.34 -18.14
N ALA A 29 -8.23 -7.46 -19.22
CA ALA A 29 -8.74 -7.56 -20.59
C ALA A 29 -9.35 -8.94 -20.91
N TYR A 30 -8.77 -10.01 -20.37
CA TYR A 30 -9.20 -11.39 -20.66
C TYR A 30 -10.02 -12.01 -19.52
N GLY A 31 -9.69 -11.67 -18.27
CA GLY A 31 -10.48 -12.01 -17.10
C GLY A 31 -10.95 -13.47 -17.05
N THR A 32 -12.21 -13.68 -16.69
CA THR A 32 -12.81 -15.03 -16.54
C THR A 32 -13.21 -15.68 -17.85
N ALA A 33 -13.16 -14.98 -18.99
CA ALA A 33 -13.55 -15.53 -20.29
C ALA A 33 -12.66 -16.71 -20.71
N VAL A 34 -11.38 -16.71 -20.30
CA VAL A 34 -10.44 -17.81 -20.52
C VAL A 34 -10.96 -19.13 -19.95
N LEU A 35 -11.65 -19.09 -18.81
CA LEU A 35 -12.20 -20.29 -18.16
C LEU A 35 -13.41 -20.88 -18.89
N GLN A 36 -13.96 -20.17 -19.87
CA GLN A 36 -15.12 -20.61 -20.67
C GLN A 36 -14.72 -21.23 -22.00
N THR A 37 -13.41 -21.24 -22.33
CA THR A 37 -12.91 -21.72 -23.62
C THR A 37 -13.08 -23.23 -23.81
N CYS A 38 -12.66 -24.04 -22.84
CA CYS A 38 -12.85 -25.48 -22.84
C CYS A 38 -12.73 -26.06 -21.41
N ARG A 39 -13.12 -27.33 -21.25
CA ARG A 39 -13.16 -28.02 -19.95
C ARG A 39 -11.76 -28.22 -19.38
N GLU A 40 -10.78 -28.51 -20.21
CA GLU A 40 -9.39 -28.75 -19.81
C GLU A 40 -8.78 -27.47 -19.21
N ILE A 41 -8.91 -26.34 -19.92
CA ILE A 41 -8.48 -25.03 -19.40
C ILE A 41 -9.23 -24.69 -18.11
N HIS A 42 -10.54 -24.95 -18.06
CA HIS A 42 -11.31 -24.71 -16.84
C HIS A 42 -10.74 -25.49 -15.65
N VAL A 43 -10.48 -26.79 -15.80
CA VAL A 43 -9.98 -27.65 -14.71
C VAL A 43 -8.57 -27.24 -14.26
N GLU A 44 -7.67 -26.94 -15.19
CA GLU A 44 -6.29 -26.57 -14.88
C GLU A 44 -6.19 -25.15 -14.30
N ALA A 45 -6.93 -24.20 -14.87
CA ALA A 45 -6.78 -22.80 -14.57
C ALA A 45 -7.66 -22.30 -13.42
N ARG A 46 -8.73 -23.01 -13.03
CA ARG A 46 -9.68 -22.55 -11.99
C ARG A 46 -8.98 -22.16 -10.68
N LYS A 47 -7.91 -22.86 -10.29
CA LYS A 47 -7.17 -22.58 -9.05
C LYS A 47 -6.54 -21.19 -9.05
N PHE A 48 -6.11 -20.68 -10.21
CA PHE A 48 -5.48 -19.37 -10.32
C PHE A 48 -6.48 -18.22 -10.15
N LEU A 49 -7.78 -18.46 -10.36
CA LEU A 49 -8.81 -17.47 -10.05
C LEU A 49 -8.79 -17.10 -8.55
N TYR A 50 -8.53 -18.08 -7.68
CA TYR A 50 -8.52 -17.93 -6.23
C TYR A 50 -7.16 -17.45 -5.69
N GLN A 51 -6.10 -17.54 -6.48
CA GLN A 51 -4.78 -16.98 -6.12
C GLN A 51 -4.70 -15.46 -6.35
N ARG A 52 -5.72 -14.87 -6.98
CA ARG A 52 -5.80 -13.43 -7.19
C ARG A 52 -6.16 -12.72 -5.88
N PRO A 53 -5.78 -11.44 -5.72
CA PRO A 53 -6.28 -10.61 -4.62
C PRO A 53 -7.81 -10.55 -4.65
N LEU A 54 -8.47 -11.10 -3.63
CA LEU A 54 -9.93 -11.05 -3.49
C LEU A 54 -10.33 -9.78 -2.74
N VAL A 55 -11.35 -9.06 -3.21
CA VAL A 55 -11.85 -7.85 -2.56
C VAL A 55 -13.33 -8.01 -2.25
N PHE A 56 -13.66 -8.00 -0.96
CA PHE A 56 -15.03 -8.07 -0.47
C PHE A 56 -15.48 -6.71 0.04
N ARG A 57 -16.63 -6.24 -0.46
CA ARG A 57 -17.21 -4.93 -0.11
C ARG A 57 -17.89 -4.91 1.25
N ASP A 58 -18.23 -6.07 1.78
CA ASP A 58 -18.82 -6.28 3.10
C ASP A 58 -18.64 -7.75 3.53
N GLN A 59 -19.00 -8.02 4.78
CA GLN A 59 -18.91 -9.36 5.39
C GLN A 59 -19.96 -10.33 4.82
N GLU A 60 -21.15 -9.86 4.43
CA GLU A 60 -22.23 -10.72 3.93
C GLU A 60 -21.87 -11.34 2.59
N VAL A 61 -21.36 -10.54 1.65
CA VAL A 61 -20.86 -10.97 0.34
C VAL A 61 -19.72 -11.97 0.52
N TRP A 62 -18.82 -11.73 1.48
CA TRP A 62 -17.76 -12.68 1.81
C TRP A 62 -18.30 -14.02 2.32
N PHE A 63 -19.27 -14.01 3.25
CA PHE A 63 -19.88 -15.22 3.77
C PHE A 63 -20.65 -16.00 2.69
N MET A 64 -21.40 -15.31 1.83
CA MET A 64 -22.06 -15.95 0.68
C MET A 64 -21.06 -16.61 -0.25
N TRP A 65 -19.96 -15.92 -0.56
CA TRP A 65 -18.89 -16.45 -1.40
C TRP A 65 -18.23 -17.69 -0.78
N LEU A 66 -17.99 -17.69 0.53
CA LEU A 66 -17.46 -18.85 1.24
C LEU A 66 -18.40 -20.06 1.17
N ASN A 67 -19.70 -19.84 1.34
CA ASN A 67 -20.69 -20.92 1.28
C ASN A 67 -20.86 -21.52 -0.12
N GLN A 68 -20.57 -20.74 -1.17
CA GLN A 68 -20.66 -21.20 -2.56
C GLN A 68 -19.33 -21.79 -3.07
N THR A 69 -18.21 -21.50 -2.41
CA THR A 69 -16.89 -21.91 -2.88
C THR A 69 -16.54 -23.31 -2.37
N PRO A 70 -16.16 -24.24 -3.27
CA PRO A 70 -15.67 -25.57 -2.86
C PRO A 70 -14.47 -25.47 -1.92
N ALA A 71 -14.47 -26.27 -0.85
CA ALA A 71 -13.41 -26.25 0.17
C ALA A 71 -12.00 -26.48 -0.41
N GLU A 72 -11.89 -27.29 -1.47
CA GLU A 72 -10.65 -27.55 -2.20
C GLU A 72 -9.99 -26.27 -2.77
N LEU A 73 -10.80 -25.27 -3.11
CA LEU A 73 -10.35 -24.05 -3.76
C LEU A 73 -10.00 -22.95 -2.74
N LEU A 74 -10.54 -23.02 -1.52
CA LEU A 74 -10.25 -22.06 -0.44
C LEU A 74 -8.77 -22.08 -0.04
N GLY A 75 -8.11 -23.24 -0.14
CA GLY A 75 -6.67 -23.37 0.07
C GLY A 75 -5.81 -22.59 -0.93
N ASN A 76 -6.36 -22.12 -2.05
CA ASN A 76 -5.60 -21.32 -3.02
C ASN A 76 -5.62 -19.82 -2.71
N VAL A 77 -6.44 -19.37 -1.75
CA VAL A 77 -6.56 -17.95 -1.40
C VAL A 77 -5.35 -17.52 -0.59
N SER A 78 -4.51 -16.68 -1.20
CA SER A 78 -3.33 -16.11 -0.55
C SER A 78 -3.48 -14.65 -0.13
N GLU A 79 -4.42 -13.92 -0.73
CA GLU A 79 -4.59 -12.49 -0.54
C GLU A 79 -6.06 -12.08 -0.54
N MET A 80 -6.45 -11.30 0.46
CA MET A 80 -7.82 -10.82 0.62
C MET A 80 -7.86 -9.41 1.19
N ALA A 81 -8.81 -8.61 0.73
CA ALA A 81 -9.23 -7.35 1.30
C ALA A 81 -10.70 -7.42 1.74
N LEU A 82 -10.98 -7.06 2.99
CA LEU A 82 -12.32 -7.01 3.56
C LEU A 82 -12.67 -5.58 3.96
N HIS A 83 -13.73 -5.04 3.37
CA HIS A 83 -14.42 -3.86 3.90
C HIS A 83 -15.33 -4.30 5.03
N VAL A 84 -15.02 -3.88 6.25
CA VAL A 84 -15.83 -4.15 7.43
C VAL A 84 -16.91 -3.07 7.49
N GLN A 85 -18.16 -3.47 7.29
CA GLN A 85 -19.33 -2.61 7.42
C GLN A 85 -20.03 -2.83 8.76
N ASP A 86 -20.92 -1.89 9.10
CA ASP A 86 -21.76 -2.02 10.29
C ASP A 86 -22.81 -3.13 10.09
N VAL A 87 -23.23 -3.76 11.19
CA VAL A 87 -24.15 -4.89 11.13
C VAL A 87 -25.54 -4.41 10.72
N ASN A 88 -26.14 -5.09 9.75
CA ASN A 88 -27.49 -4.79 9.30
C ASN A 88 -28.51 -5.07 10.42
N LEU A 89 -29.10 -4.01 10.98
CA LEU A 89 -30.09 -4.10 12.07
C LEU A 89 -31.54 -4.28 11.58
N LYS A 90 -31.79 -4.31 10.26
CA LYS A 90 -33.13 -4.53 9.70
C LYS A 90 -33.86 -5.75 10.29
N PRO A 91 -33.22 -6.90 10.54
CA PRO A 91 -33.91 -8.06 11.12
C PRO A 91 -34.55 -7.74 12.47
N ILE A 92 -33.92 -6.93 13.32
CA ILE A 92 -34.48 -6.54 14.63
C ILE A 92 -35.65 -5.57 14.44
N LEU A 93 -35.52 -4.64 13.50
CA LEU A 93 -36.52 -3.61 13.21
C LEU A 93 -37.78 -4.21 12.55
N GLU A 94 -37.64 -5.25 11.75
CA GLU A 94 -38.75 -5.93 11.07
C GLU A 94 -39.49 -6.91 12.01
N THR A 95 -38.77 -7.56 12.93
CA THR A 95 -39.35 -8.53 13.88
C THR A 95 -40.23 -7.86 14.94
N SER A 96 -39.97 -6.60 15.29
CA SER A 96 -40.78 -5.88 16.30
C SER A 96 -42.23 -5.64 15.87
N ASN A 97 -42.55 -5.76 14.58
CA ASN A 97 -43.90 -5.54 14.06
C ASN A 97 -44.81 -6.76 14.17
N TYR A 98 -44.26 -7.97 14.38
CA TYR A 98 -45.05 -9.20 14.31
C TYR A 98 -45.26 -9.91 15.65
N GLN A 99 -44.43 -9.65 16.67
CA GLN A 99 -44.67 -10.16 18.03
C GLN A 99 -43.79 -9.41 19.04
N PRO A 100 -44.34 -8.93 20.17
CA PRO A 100 -43.51 -8.36 21.25
C PRO A 100 -42.73 -9.49 21.93
N SER A 101 -41.53 -9.77 21.43
CA SER A 101 -40.57 -10.65 22.12
C SER A 101 -40.21 -10.04 23.47
N ARG A 102 -40.17 -10.83 24.55
CA ARG A 102 -39.80 -10.40 25.91
C ARG A 102 -38.35 -9.94 26.07
N GLN A 103 -37.53 -10.05 25.03
CA GLN A 103 -36.13 -9.64 25.05
C GLN A 103 -35.98 -8.17 24.68
N SER A 104 -35.14 -7.45 25.44
CA SER A 104 -34.82 -6.06 25.16
C SER A 104 -34.12 -5.95 23.79
N PRO A 105 -34.51 -4.98 22.92
CA PRO A 105 -33.88 -4.76 21.61
C PRO A 105 -32.34 -4.62 21.68
N ARG A 106 -31.82 -4.10 22.80
CA ARG A 106 -30.38 -3.94 23.02
C ARG A 106 -29.63 -5.28 23.11
N LEU A 107 -30.25 -6.30 23.71
CA LEU A 107 -29.66 -7.64 23.82
C LEU A 107 -29.58 -8.29 22.43
N LEU A 108 -30.66 -8.18 21.64
CA LEU A 108 -30.69 -8.68 20.26
C LEU A 108 -29.64 -7.99 19.38
N THR A 109 -29.41 -6.69 19.56
CA THR A 109 -28.34 -5.98 18.83
C THR A 109 -26.96 -6.54 19.19
N ALA A 110 -26.62 -6.66 20.47
CA ALA A 110 -25.33 -7.19 20.89
C ALA A 110 -25.10 -8.63 20.39
N GLU A 111 -26.14 -9.47 20.40
CA GLU A 111 -26.12 -10.83 19.86
C GLU A 111 -25.79 -10.84 18.36
N LEU A 112 -26.35 -9.94 17.55
CA LEU A 112 -26.02 -9.86 16.13
C LEU A 112 -24.55 -9.48 15.87
N TYR A 113 -24.00 -8.54 16.65
CA TYR A 113 -22.59 -8.17 16.52
C TYR A 113 -21.66 -9.33 16.91
N GLN A 114 -22.00 -10.04 17.99
CA GLN A 114 -21.27 -11.22 18.43
C GLN A 114 -21.36 -12.36 17.41
N GLU A 115 -22.54 -12.61 16.85
CA GLU A 115 -22.71 -13.61 15.80
C GLU A 115 -21.89 -13.24 14.54
N ASN A 116 -21.86 -11.95 14.17
CA ASN A 116 -21.05 -11.49 13.05
C ASN A 116 -19.56 -11.72 13.29
N SER A 117 -19.04 -11.37 14.48
CA SER A 117 -17.63 -11.57 14.81
C SER A 117 -17.25 -13.05 14.86
N ASP A 118 -18.11 -13.91 15.40
CA ASP A 118 -17.92 -15.36 15.41
C ASP A 118 -17.95 -15.95 14.00
N LYS A 119 -18.82 -15.44 13.12
CA LYS A 119 -18.84 -15.81 11.69
C LYS A 119 -17.55 -15.39 10.99
N VAL A 120 -17.05 -14.17 11.22
CA VAL A 120 -15.76 -13.70 10.68
C VAL A 120 -14.62 -14.61 11.15
N LYS A 121 -14.57 -14.92 12.45
CA LYS A 121 -13.54 -15.82 13.01
C LYS A 121 -13.57 -17.19 12.35
N LYS A 122 -14.76 -17.81 12.25
CA LYS A 122 -14.92 -19.12 11.57
C LYS A 122 -14.51 -19.03 10.09
N ALA A 123 -14.89 -17.95 9.42
CA ALA A 123 -14.56 -17.70 8.02
C ALA A 123 -13.05 -17.56 7.78
N LEU A 124 -12.31 -16.88 8.67
CA LEU A 124 -10.86 -16.77 8.58
C LEU A 124 -10.16 -18.13 8.69
N ILE A 125 -10.65 -19.02 9.56
CA ILE A 125 -10.09 -20.38 9.73
C ILE A 125 -10.20 -21.21 8.43
N LEU A 126 -11.20 -20.92 7.59
CA LEU A 126 -11.38 -21.62 6.31
C LEU A 126 -10.36 -21.21 5.24
N LEU A 127 -9.52 -20.20 5.49
CA LEU A 127 -8.52 -19.67 4.55
C LEU A 127 -7.09 -19.95 5.06
N PRO A 128 -6.64 -21.21 5.09
CA PRO A 128 -5.41 -21.62 5.78
C PRO A 128 -4.13 -21.03 5.16
N ASN A 129 -4.16 -20.68 3.87
CA ASN A 129 -2.99 -20.19 3.13
C ASN A 129 -2.99 -18.66 2.95
N LEU A 130 -3.83 -17.93 3.71
CA LEU A 130 -3.90 -16.48 3.63
C LEU A 130 -2.60 -15.85 4.15
N LYS A 131 -1.87 -15.17 3.26
CA LYS A 131 -0.59 -14.51 3.55
C LYS A 131 -0.71 -13.00 3.68
N ARG A 132 -1.69 -12.41 2.97
CA ARG A 132 -1.91 -10.96 2.92
C ARG A 132 -3.37 -10.65 3.22
N LEU A 133 -3.60 -9.83 4.23
CA LEU A 133 -4.93 -9.41 4.65
C LEU A 133 -5.01 -7.89 4.75
N THR A 134 -5.96 -7.30 4.04
CA THR A 134 -6.29 -5.89 4.14
C THR A 134 -7.63 -5.76 4.85
N ILE A 135 -7.68 -5.08 5.99
CA ILE A 135 -8.92 -4.71 6.67
C ILE A 135 -9.18 -3.24 6.42
N ARG A 136 -10.35 -2.94 5.85
CA ARG A 136 -10.77 -1.59 5.52
C ARG A 136 -11.97 -1.21 6.38
N THR A 137 -11.90 -0.09 7.06
CA THR A 137 -13.02 0.46 7.83
C THR A 137 -13.53 1.74 7.16
N PRO A 138 -14.84 2.06 7.31
CA PRO A 138 -15.38 3.31 6.78
C PRO A 138 -14.70 4.51 7.45
N SER A 139 -14.53 5.60 6.68
CA SER A 139 -13.92 6.85 7.15
C SER A 139 -14.85 7.67 8.06
N CYS A 140 -16.15 7.37 8.07
CA CYS A 140 -17.16 8.02 8.91
C CYS A 140 -16.91 7.78 10.41
N ARG A 141 -17.57 8.58 11.26
CA ARG A 141 -17.54 8.39 12.72
C ARG A 141 -18.18 7.03 13.07
N PRO A 142 -17.41 6.05 13.57
CA PRO A 142 -17.95 4.73 13.86
C PRO A 142 -18.86 4.76 15.09
N SER A 143 -19.86 3.88 15.11
CA SER A 143 -20.64 3.59 16.31
C SER A 143 -19.80 2.83 17.34
N HIS A 144 -20.17 2.87 18.62
CA HIS A 144 -19.45 2.12 19.67
C HIS A 144 -19.46 0.60 19.38
N LEU A 145 -20.61 0.06 18.97
CA LEU A 145 -20.77 -1.35 18.65
C LEU A 145 -19.92 -1.76 17.43
N PHE A 146 -19.81 -0.89 16.43
CA PHE A 146 -18.90 -1.10 15.32
C PHE A 146 -17.43 -1.15 15.77
N CYS A 147 -17.01 -0.25 16.66
CA CYS A 147 -15.65 -0.29 17.22
C CYS A 147 -15.37 -1.59 17.99
N GLU A 148 -16.35 -2.09 18.75
CA GLU A 148 -16.24 -3.38 19.44
C GLU A 148 -16.13 -4.54 18.45
N LEU A 149 -16.96 -4.55 17.40
CA LEU A 149 -16.90 -5.54 16.33
C LEU A 149 -15.53 -5.58 15.67
N VAL A 150 -15.02 -4.42 15.23
CA VAL A 150 -13.69 -4.34 14.60
C VAL A 150 -12.61 -4.80 15.58
N THR A 151 -12.69 -4.44 16.86
CA THR A 151 -11.76 -4.92 17.89
C THR A 151 -11.76 -6.44 18.00
N GLN A 152 -12.94 -7.07 18.03
CA GLN A 152 -13.09 -8.52 18.08
C GLN A 152 -12.55 -9.19 16.80
N ILE A 153 -12.84 -8.61 15.63
CA ILE A 153 -12.31 -9.09 14.35
C ILE A 153 -10.78 -9.04 14.38
N LEU A 154 -10.18 -7.89 14.71
CA LEU A 154 -8.72 -7.73 14.78
C LEU A 154 -8.07 -8.73 15.73
N ALA A 155 -8.64 -8.93 16.93
CA ALA A 155 -8.17 -9.92 17.91
C ALA A 155 -8.26 -11.36 17.39
N SER A 156 -9.19 -11.67 16.49
CA SER A 156 -9.37 -13.00 15.90
C SER A 156 -8.37 -13.33 14.78
N ILE A 157 -7.76 -12.32 14.13
CA ILE A 157 -6.92 -12.52 12.94
C ILE A 157 -5.69 -13.38 13.27
N GLY A 158 -4.94 -13.04 14.31
CA GLY A 158 -3.69 -13.74 14.64
C GLY A 158 -3.90 -15.25 14.89
N PRO A 159 -4.81 -15.64 15.81
CA PRO A 159 -5.11 -17.05 16.07
C PRO A 159 -5.70 -17.79 14.86
N SER A 160 -6.45 -17.10 13.98
CA SER A 160 -7.14 -17.73 12.86
C SER A 160 -6.26 -17.85 11.61
N CYS A 161 -5.27 -16.97 11.45
CA CYS A 161 -4.41 -16.87 10.28
C CYS A 161 -2.91 -16.89 10.68
N PRO A 162 -2.37 -18.03 11.15
CA PRO A 162 -1.00 -18.11 11.68
C PRO A 162 0.09 -17.86 10.62
N HIS A 163 -0.22 -18.07 9.34
CA HIS A 163 0.70 -17.86 8.21
C HIS A 163 0.64 -16.44 7.63
N LEU A 164 -0.12 -15.53 8.26
CA LEU A 164 -0.25 -14.17 7.79
C LEU A 164 1.09 -13.44 7.90
N SER A 165 1.65 -13.06 6.75
CA SER A 165 2.91 -12.33 6.67
C SER A 165 2.73 -10.84 6.47
N GLN A 166 1.61 -10.41 5.89
CA GLN A 166 1.35 -9.00 5.64
C GLN A 166 -0.05 -8.61 6.09
N ILE A 167 -0.13 -7.50 6.80
CA ILE A 167 -1.40 -6.90 7.20
C ILE A 167 -1.43 -5.42 6.81
N ARG A 168 -2.56 -5.02 6.24
CA ARG A 168 -2.84 -3.62 5.90
C ARG A 168 -4.14 -3.18 6.56
N LEU A 169 -4.08 -2.07 7.27
CA LEU A 169 -5.21 -1.45 7.95
C LEU A 169 -5.50 -0.13 7.25
N GLU A 170 -6.61 -0.05 6.52
CA GLU A 170 -7.05 1.15 5.78
C GLU A 170 -8.33 1.76 6.39
N GLY A 171 -8.40 3.09 6.46
CA GLY A 171 -9.53 3.82 7.04
C GLY A 171 -9.36 4.22 8.51
N ASN A 172 -10.47 4.29 9.25
CA ASN A 172 -10.48 4.87 10.60
C ASN A 172 -10.21 3.82 11.70
N PHE A 173 -8.94 3.70 12.12
CA PHE A 173 -8.54 2.85 13.25
C PHE A 173 -8.31 3.60 14.57
N ARG A 174 -8.75 4.86 14.67
CA ARG A 174 -8.45 5.76 15.82
C ARG A 174 -8.99 5.29 17.16
N HIS A 175 -9.94 4.35 17.16
CA HIS A 175 -10.57 3.76 18.34
C HIS A 175 -10.09 2.35 18.67
N HIS A 176 -9.12 1.82 17.91
CA HIS A 176 -8.63 0.45 18.06
C HIS A 176 -7.22 0.42 18.60
N THR A 177 -6.88 -0.65 19.33
CA THR A 177 -5.50 -0.90 19.78
C THR A 177 -4.80 -1.85 18.81
N LEU A 178 -3.48 -1.71 18.70
CA LEU A 178 -2.65 -2.59 17.87
C LEU A 178 -2.21 -3.86 18.61
N GLY A 179 -2.76 -4.14 19.80
CA GLY A 179 -2.32 -5.25 20.66
C GLY A 179 -2.41 -6.62 20.00
N PHE A 180 -3.38 -6.81 19.10
CA PHE A 180 -3.57 -8.06 18.37
C PHE A 180 -2.36 -8.45 17.51
N LEU A 181 -1.55 -7.48 17.04
CA LEU A 181 -0.35 -7.75 16.25
C LEU A 181 0.67 -8.61 17.00
N SER A 182 0.72 -8.53 18.34
CA SER A 182 1.65 -9.33 19.16
C SER A 182 1.48 -10.85 19.00
N THR A 183 0.34 -11.29 18.46
CA THR A 183 0.08 -12.71 18.18
C THR A 183 0.56 -13.16 16.79
N MET A 184 1.02 -12.24 15.94
CA MET A 184 1.39 -12.49 14.55
C MET A 184 2.91 -12.65 14.38
N THR A 185 3.44 -13.81 14.75
CA THR A 185 4.90 -14.06 14.77
C THR A 185 5.57 -14.05 13.40
N ASN A 186 4.81 -14.32 12.32
CA ASN A 186 5.29 -14.35 10.93
C ASN A 186 5.10 -13.02 10.19
N LEU A 187 4.64 -11.97 10.88
CA LEU A 187 4.34 -10.69 10.24
C LEU A 187 5.63 -9.98 9.81
N ASN A 188 5.81 -9.82 8.50
CA ASN A 188 6.95 -9.13 7.90
C ASN A 188 6.63 -7.74 7.35
N SER A 189 5.35 -7.47 7.04
CA SER A 189 4.91 -6.17 6.53
C SER A 189 3.67 -5.68 7.26
N LEU A 190 3.75 -4.47 7.78
CA LEU A 190 2.64 -3.76 8.40
C LEU A 190 2.39 -2.45 7.65
N ALA A 191 1.16 -2.26 7.19
CA ALA A 191 0.70 -0.99 6.65
C ALA A 191 -0.46 -0.45 7.50
N LEU A 192 -0.35 0.79 7.97
CA LEU A 192 -1.36 1.45 8.77
C LEU A 192 -1.71 2.81 8.18
N GLU A 193 -3.00 3.01 7.95
CA GLU A 193 -3.59 4.31 7.63
C GLU A 193 -4.18 4.97 8.89
N GLY A 194 -3.86 6.24 9.07
CA GLY A 194 -4.30 7.07 10.18
C GLY A 194 -3.55 6.80 11.48
N SER A 195 -4.28 6.88 12.60
CA SER A 195 -3.76 6.68 13.95
C SER A 195 -4.60 5.63 14.68
N SER A 196 -4.07 5.10 15.77
CA SER A 196 -4.73 4.15 16.67
C SER A 196 -4.84 4.72 18.10
N VAL A 197 -5.57 4.05 19.00
CA VAL A 197 -5.63 4.43 20.43
C VAL A 197 -4.33 4.14 21.15
N SER A 198 -3.51 3.20 20.63
CA SER A 198 -2.26 2.79 21.26
C SER A 198 -1.33 3.98 21.44
N SER A 199 -0.79 4.13 22.66
CA SER A 199 0.27 5.10 22.93
C SER A 199 1.54 4.70 22.18
N PRO A 200 2.46 5.63 21.87
CA PRO A 200 3.73 5.29 21.26
C PRO A 200 4.51 4.22 22.03
N GLU A 201 4.51 4.25 23.35
CA GLU A 201 5.22 3.25 24.17
C GLU A 201 4.59 1.86 24.03
N SER A 202 3.25 1.81 23.98
CA SER A 202 2.50 0.57 23.74
C SER A 202 2.78 0.03 22.34
N THR A 203 2.71 0.88 21.32
CA THR A 203 3.04 0.52 19.93
C THR A 203 4.47 0.02 19.82
N ALA A 204 5.44 0.72 20.42
CA ALA A 204 6.84 0.34 20.40
C ALA A 204 7.07 -1.04 21.03
N LYS A 205 6.40 -1.31 22.16
CA LYS A 205 6.40 -2.63 22.80
C LYS A 205 5.84 -3.69 21.85
N ILE A 206 4.69 -3.45 21.23
CA ILE A 206 4.07 -4.38 20.27
C ILE A 206 5.02 -4.67 19.11
N LEU A 207 5.56 -3.63 18.45
CA LEU A 207 6.45 -3.82 17.31
C LEU A 207 7.74 -4.56 17.67
N SER A 208 8.26 -4.35 18.89
CA SER A 208 9.43 -5.10 19.38
C SER A 208 9.18 -6.60 19.55
N THR A 209 7.92 -7.04 19.63
CA THR A 209 7.54 -8.47 19.69
C THR A 209 7.45 -9.13 18.32
N LEU A 210 7.65 -8.38 17.22
CA LEU A 210 7.54 -8.86 15.84
C LEU A 210 8.94 -9.11 15.25
N PRO A 211 9.52 -10.30 15.39
CA PRO A 211 10.92 -10.55 15.03
C PRO A 211 11.18 -10.48 13.52
N GLN A 212 10.15 -10.74 12.70
CA GLN A 212 10.25 -10.79 11.25
C GLN A 212 9.83 -9.49 10.56
N LEU A 213 9.45 -8.45 11.31
CA LEU A 213 8.97 -7.20 10.73
C LEU A 213 10.12 -6.45 10.04
N THR A 214 10.06 -6.39 8.71
CA THR A 214 11.05 -5.70 7.87
C THR A 214 10.47 -4.54 7.07
N SER A 215 9.15 -4.48 6.90
CA SER A 215 8.45 -3.46 6.11
C SER A 215 7.40 -2.75 6.95
N LEU A 216 7.48 -1.43 7.00
CA LEU A 216 6.50 -0.57 7.66
C LEU A 216 6.03 0.52 6.72
N SER A 217 4.72 0.63 6.52
CA SER A 217 4.08 1.70 5.76
C SER A 217 3.13 2.49 6.65
N LEU A 218 3.36 3.79 6.77
CA LEU A 218 2.56 4.69 7.59
C LEU A 218 1.91 5.73 6.69
N ILE A 219 0.58 5.72 6.63
CA ILE A 219 -0.22 6.62 5.80
C ILE A 219 -0.95 7.58 6.74
N SER A 220 -0.71 8.88 6.61
CA SER A 220 -1.29 9.93 7.43
C SER A 220 -2.27 10.74 6.60
N ASP A 221 -3.55 10.67 6.97
CA ASP A 221 -4.56 11.57 6.43
C ASP A 221 -4.52 12.89 7.19
N GLY A 222 -4.04 13.94 6.52
CA GLY A 222 -3.84 15.27 7.11
C GLY A 222 -5.11 16.03 7.48
N ALA A 223 -6.29 15.40 7.45
CA ALA A 223 -7.55 15.99 7.87
C ALA A 223 -7.88 15.65 9.33
N PRO A 224 -7.92 16.64 10.25
CA PRO A 224 -8.67 16.45 11.47
C PRO A 224 -10.14 16.31 11.08
N ILE A 225 -10.69 15.10 11.21
CA ILE A 225 -12.13 14.87 11.28
C ILE A 225 -12.60 15.54 12.59
N SER A 226 -12.71 16.86 12.59
CA SER A 226 -13.32 17.65 13.65
C SER A 226 -14.27 18.64 13.01
N SER A 227 -15.51 18.21 12.86
CA SER A 227 -16.66 19.06 12.64
C SER A 227 -17.33 19.43 13.97
N GLU A 228 -16.55 19.62 15.04
CA GLU A 228 -17.05 20.30 16.24
C GLU A 228 -16.61 21.78 16.21
N PRO A 229 -17.53 22.72 15.91
CA PRO A 229 -17.32 24.09 16.29
C PRO A 229 -17.52 24.19 17.81
N THR A 230 -16.63 24.93 18.47
CA THR A 230 -16.70 25.34 19.88
C THR A 230 -16.47 24.25 20.94
N GLN A 231 -15.22 24.12 21.40
CA GLN A 231 -14.77 24.66 22.69
C GLN A 231 -13.32 24.24 23.02
N TYR A 232 -12.49 25.24 23.32
CA TYR A 232 -11.21 25.16 24.01
C TYR A 232 -10.05 24.36 23.39
N ARG A 233 -9.17 25.12 22.72
CA ARG A 233 -7.72 25.18 22.92
C ARG A 233 -7.10 23.98 23.67
N ALA A 234 -6.39 23.16 22.91
CA ALA A 234 -4.94 23.25 22.89
C ALA A 234 -4.45 22.60 21.59
N CYS A 235 -3.23 22.93 21.18
CA CYS A 235 -2.42 22.06 20.34
C CYS A 235 -2.14 20.76 21.13
N THR A 236 -3.18 19.99 21.47
CA THR A 236 -3.03 18.65 22.03
C THR A 236 -2.68 17.75 20.88
N THR A 237 -1.36 17.64 20.68
CA THR A 237 -0.69 16.45 20.15
C THR A 237 -1.67 15.36 19.76
N GLN A 238 -2.10 15.37 18.50
CA GLN A 238 -2.73 14.24 17.87
C GLN A 238 -1.87 13.04 18.24
N ARG A 239 -2.43 12.11 19.04
CA ARG A 239 -1.70 10.96 19.57
C ARG A 239 -1.42 10.03 18.41
N TYR A 240 -0.42 10.37 17.61
CA TYR A 240 0.12 9.45 16.63
C TYR A 240 0.64 8.27 17.42
N SER A 241 0.11 7.09 17.14
CA SER A 241 0.57 5.84 17.75
C SER A 241 2.00 5.53 17.37
N PHE A 242 2.50 6.20 16.33
CA PHE A 242 3.86 6.14 15.84
C PHE A 242 4.56 7.47 16.13
N ASN A 243 5.73 7.39 16.72
CA ASN A 243 6.68 8.48 16.89
C ASN A 243 8.11 7.96 16.60
N GLY A 244 9.11 8.83 16.70
CA GLY A 244 10.50 8.39 16.53
C GLY A 244 10.90 7.22 17.45
N GLU A 245 10.43 7.18 18.69
CA GLU A 245 10.76 6.10 19.63
C GLU A 245 10.18 4.75 19.21
N THR A 246 8.98 4.74 18.61
CA THR A 246 8.40 3.50 18.06
C THR A 246 9.25 2.92 16.95
N LEU A 247 9.76 3.78 16.06
CA LEU A 247 10.61 3.34 14.95
C LEU A 247 11.91 2.73 15.47
N ARG A 248 12.57 3.36 16.45
CA ARG A 248 13.82 2.85 17.07
C ARG A 248 13.72 1.44 17.66
N LYS A 249 12.52 0.94 17.96
CA LYS A 249 12.32 -0.42 18.48
C LYS A 249 12.18 -1.48 17.39
N VAL A 250 12.06 -1.09 16.12
CA VAL A 250 12.00 -2.01 14.98
C VAL A 250 13.42 -2.29 14.48
N LEU A 251 14.07 -3.30 15.05
CA LEU A 251 15.50 -3.54 14.84
C LEU A 251 15.87 -3.93 13.41
N ASN A 252 14.98 -4.62 12.69
CA ASN A 252 15.25 -5.23 11.38
C ASN A 252 14.52 -4.55 10.22
N LEU A 253 14.21 -3.25 10.36
CA LEU A 253 13.47 -2.52 9.35
C LEU A 253 14.31 -2.34 8.07
N ASP A 254 13.90 -2.96 6.96
CA ASP A 254 14.51 -2.85 5.62
C ASP A 254 13.83 -1.76 4.77
N LEU A 255 12.50 -1.68 4.87
CA LEU A 255 11.65 -0.75 4.12
C LEU A 255 10.80 0.10 5.06
N LEU A 256 10.92 1.42 4.90
CA LEU A 256 9.99 2.38 5.49
C LEU A 256 9.31 3.19 4.39
N SER A 257 7.99 3.18 4.39
CA SER A 257 7.16 4.04 3.55
C SER A 257 6.37 5.01 4.43
N ILE A 258 6.50 6.31 4.17
CA ILE A 258 5.70 7.35 4.82
C ILE A 258 4.88 8.04 3.74
N THR A 259 3.57 8.09 3.92
CA THR A 259 2.65 8.81 3.03
C THR A 259 1.90 9.86 3.83
N GLU A 260 1.93 11.13 3.43
CA GLU A 260 1.19 12.21 4.07
C GLU A 260 0.25 12.88 3.05
N ASN A 261 -1.06 12.64 3.20
CA ASN A 261 -2.09 13.06 2.24
C ASN A 261 -2.59 14.50 2.45
N GLY A 262 -2.06 15.24 3.42
CA GLY A 262 -2.39 16.64 3.64
C GLY A 262 -1.25 17.39 4.31
N PRO A 263 -1.29 18.73 4.35
CA PRO A 263 -0.22 19.58 4.89
C PRO A 263 -0.13 19.52 6.43
N SER A 264 -0.39 18.35 7.02
CA SER A 264 -0.26 18.10 8.46
C SER A 264 1.17 18.44 8.87
N ARG A 265 1.29 19.55 9.59
CA ARG A 265 2.50 20.09 10.26
C ARG A 265 3.66 19.08 10.26
N ALA A 266 4.73 19.40 9.50
CA ALA A 266 6.00 18.72 9.26
C ALA A 266 6.70 17.97 10.43
N CYS A 267 6.11 17.96 11.62
CA CYS A 267 6.57 17.34 12.85
C CYS A 267 6.64 15.81 12.82
N PHE A 268 5.82 15.10 12.04
CA PHE A 268 5.87 13.63 12.04
C PHE A 268 7.10 13.14 11.27
N MET A 269 7.24 13.55 10.00
CA MET A 269 8.37 13.18 9.14
C MET A 269 9.72 13.57 9.73
N THR A 270 9.88 14.79 10.25
CA THR A 270 11.13 15.23 10.87
C THR A 270 11.53 14.36 12.06
N LYS A 271 10.59 14.09 12.98
CA LYS A 271 10.82 13.20 14.13
C LYS A 271 11.07 11.75 13.73
N ALA A 272 10.42 11.29 12.65
CA ALA A 272 10.67 9.97 12.10
C ALA A 272 12.11 9.87 11.59
N LEU A 273 12.55 10.79 10.73
CA LEU A 273 13.92 10.82 10.19
C LEU A 273 15.00 10.89 11.28
N ASP A 274 14.80 11.73 12.31
CA ASP A 274 15.71 11.81 13.47
C ASP A 274 15.85 10.46 14.21
N ALA A 275 14.78 9.68 14.26
CA ALA A 275 14.81 8.35 14.87
C ALA A 275 15.45 7.28 13.98
N LEU A 276 15.42 7.46 12.67
CA LEU A 276 15.95 6.48 11.73
C LEU A 276 17.48 6.44 11.68
N HIS A 277 18.16 7.46 12.21
CA HIS A 277 19.63 7.50 12.27
C HIS A 277 20.27 6.30 12.97
N SER A 278 19.55 5.61 13.87
CA SER A 278 20.04 4.41 14.55
C SER A 278 19.83 3.11 13.75
N HIS A 279 19.15 3.16 12.61
CA HIS A 279 18.84 1.97 11.81
C HIS A 279 19.92 1.73 10.76
N THR A 280 20.67 0.65 10.94
CA THR A 280 21.70 0.20 9.99
C THR A 280 21.15 -0.76 8.94
N THR A 281 19.97 -1.33 9.18
CA THR A 281 19.30 -2.31 8.30
C THR A 281 18.39 -1.67 7.26
N LEU A 282 18.06 -0.38 7.41
CA LEU A 282 17.11 0.32 6.54
C LEU A 282 17.78 0.65 5.20
N LYS A 283 17.39 -0.09 4.16
CA LYS A 283 17.90 0.07 2.80
C LYS A 283 16.97 0.85 1.90
N ARG A 284 15.67 0.88 2.21
CA ARG A 284 14.63 1.43 1.33
C ARG A 284 13.80 2.46 2.08
N LEU A 285 13.73 3.67 1.53
CA LEU A 285 12.93 4.77 2.06
C LEU A 285 12.02 5.32 0.96
N CYS A 286 10.71 5.26 1.19
CA CYS A 286 9.70 5.83 0.32
C CYS A 286 8.99 6.98 1.05
N LEU A 287 9.01 8.17 0.48
CA LEU A 287 8.44 9.37 1.05
C LEU A 287 7.44 9.94 0.06
N ARG A 288 6.15 9.81 0.37
CA ARG A 288 5.06 10.30 -0.46
C ARG A 288 4.34 11.45 0.25
N LEU A 289 4.42 12.65 -0.28
CA LEU A 289 3.80 13.83 0.34
C LEU A 289 2.86 14.49 -0.65
N ALA A 290 1.64 14.81 -0.23
CA ALA A 290 0.69 15.58 -1.03
C ALA A 290 1.05 17.07 -1.15
N TYR A 291 2.18 17.49 -0.55
CA TYR A 291 2.65 18.87 -0.51
C TYR A 291 4.17 18.93 -0.71
N THR A 292 4.67 20.07 -1.18
CA THR A 292 6.13 20.29 -1.32
C THR A 292 6.78 20.43 0.06
N PRO A 293 7.84 19.65 0.38
CA PRO A 293 8.50 19.76 1.69
C PRO A 293 9.03 21.16 1.96
N ASP A 294 9.03 21.56 3.23
CA ASP A 294 9.68 22.80 3.66
C ASP A 294 11.18 22.59 3.95
N THR A 295 11.88 23.69 4.25
CA THR A 295 13.32 23.66 4.55
C THR A 295 13.66 22.84 5.79
N THR A 296 12.72 22.66 6.74
CA THR A 296 12.94 21.87 7.96
C THR A 296 12.95 20.38 7.66
N ILE A 297 12.03 19.92 6.80
CA ILE A 297 12.00 18.55 6.30
C ILE A 297 13.26 18.27 5.49
N PHE A 298 13.59 19.14 4.54
CA PHE A 298 14.80 18.97 3.73
C PHE A 298 16.07 18.90 4.58
N THR A 299 16.22 19.79 5.57
CA THR A 299 17.38 19.76 6.48
C THR A 299 17.48 18.45 7.26
N SER A 300 16.34 17.91 7.71
CA SER A 300 16.29 16.63 8.42
C SER A 300 16.64 15.47 7.49
N MET A 301 16.17 15.50 6.25
CA MET A 301 16.51 14.52 5.22
C MET A 301 18.00 14.55 4.86
N THR A 302 18.60 15.73 4.65
CA THR A 302 20.03 15.87 4.38
C THR A 302 20.85 15.20 5.46
N LYS A 303 20.57 15.51 6.74
CA LYS A 303 21.28 14.95 7.90
C LYS A 303 21.14 13.43 7.95
N PHE A 304 19.93 12.92 7.73
CA PHE A 304 19.68 11.48 7.72
C PHE A 304 20.43 10.78 6.59
N LEU A 305 20.27 11.27 5.35
CA LEU A 305 20.79 10.61 4.15
C LEU A 305 22.33 10.61 4.09
N GLU A 306 22.99 11.62 4.65
CA GLU A 306 24.46 11.76 4.64
C GLU A 306 25.18 10.52 5.21
N ARG A 307 24.59 9.86 6.21
CA ARG A 307 25.18 8.68 6.87
C ARG A 307 24.33 7.42 6.73
N SER A 308 23.30 7.47 5.90
CA SER A 308 22.35 6.36 5.78
C SER A 308 22.87 5.24 4.87
N PRO A 309 22.53 3.98 5.15
CA PRO A 309 22.77 2.85 4.26
C PRO A 309 21.68 2.72 3.18
N ILE A 310 20.95 3.80 2.86
CA ILE A 310 19.84 3.78 1.92
C ILE A 310 20.37 3.48 0.50
N GLU A 311 19.88 2.37 -0.06
CA GLU A 311 20.14 1.91 -1.42
C GLU A 311 19.00 2.31 -2.36
N HIS A 312 17.77 2.45 -1.84
CA HIS A 312 16.59 2.82 -2.61
C HIS A 312 15.87 4.02 -1.96
N LEU A 313 15.77 5.12 -2.70
CA LEU A 313 15.09 6.34 -2.26
C LEU A 313 13.98 6.70 -3.25
N GLU A 314 12.75 6.78 -2.76
CA GLU A 314 11.59 7.25 -3.52
C GLU A 314 11.09 8.56 -2.93
N LEU A 315 11.15 9.62 -3.74
CA LEU A 315 10.68 10.96 -3.41
C LEU A 315 9.47 11.29 -4.29
N ASP A 316 8.31 11.18 -3.69
CA ASP A 316 7.04 11.33 -4.37
C ASP A 316 6.25 12.50 -3.77
N TRP A 317 6.50 13.71 -4.27
CA TRP A 317 5.77 14.91 -3.84
C TRP A 317 5.67 15.93 -4.97
N PRO A 318 4.74 16.89 -4.89
CA PRO A 318 4.57 17.88 -5.95
C PRO A 318 5.74 18.86 -6.00
N ASN A 319 6.01 19.36 -7.21
CA ASN A 319 7.04 20.35 -7.53
C ASN A 319 8.47 19.97 -7.08
N VAL A 320 8.91 18.72 -7.27
CA VAL A 320 10.32 18.36 -7.01
C VAL A 320 11.21 19.12 -8.00
N GLN A 321 11.99 20.07 -7.49
CA GLN A 321 12.94 20.84 -8.29
C GLN A 321 14.35 20.26 -8.16
N ALA A 322 15.09 20.19 -9.28
CA ALA A 322 16.48 19.73 -9.28
C ALA A 322 17.37 20.59 -8.38
N LEU A 323 17.09 21.90 -8.31
CA LEU A 323 17.79 22.84 -7.43
C LEU A 323 17.67 22.44 -5.95
N GLU A 324 16.50 21.96 -5.51
CA GLU A 324 16.32 21.54 -4.11
C GLU A 324 17.05 20.22 -3.83
N LEU A 325 17.06 19.29 -4.80
CA LEU A 325 17.87 18.07 -4.70
C LEU A 325 19.37 18.40 -4.58
N GLN A 326 19.84 19.42 -5.31
CA GLN A 326 21.21 19.92 -5.27
C GLN A 326 21.53 20.63 -3.96
N ARG A 327 20.71 21.60 -3.58
CA ARG A 327 20.88 22.45 -2.38
C ARG A 327 20.90 21.63 -1.10
N HIS A 328 20.04 20.62 -1.03
CA HIS A 328 19.89 19.76 0.15
C HIS A 328 20.61 18.42 0.03
N HIS A 329 21.37 18.21 -1.04
CA HIS A 329 22.24 17.05 -1.19
C HIS A 329 21.53 15.70 -0.95
N LEU A 330 20.30 15.54 -1.48
CA LEU A 330 19.44 14.40 -1.17
C LEU A 330 19.88 13.08 -1.82
N LEU A 331 20.98 13.07 -2.57
CA LEU A 331 21.51 11.87 -3.17
C LEU A 331 22.66 11.32 -2.33
N GLY A 332 22.39 10.24 -1.60
CA GLY A 332 23.36 9.51 -0.80
C GLY A 332 24.40 8.77 -1.65
N SER A 333 25.53 8.42 -1.04
CA SER A 333 26.63 7.70 -1.72
C SER A 333 26.33 6.22 -1.97
N ASN A 334 25.49 5.61 -1.12
CA ASN A 334 25.06 4.22 -1.22
C ASN A 334 23.82 4.04 -2.13
N LEU A 335 23.31 5.14 -2.70
CA LEU A 335 22.07 5.10 -3.47
C LEU A 335 22.26 4.34 -4.77
N VAL A 336 21.50 3.27 -4.97
CA VAL A 336 21.48 2.40 -6.16
C VAL A 336 20.28 2.71 -7.04
N THR A 337 19.11 2.93 -6.43
CA THR A 337 17.86 3.21 -7.16
C THR A 337 17.22 4.48 -6.64
N PHE A 338 16.90 5.41 -7.55
CA PHE A 338 16.29 6.69 -7.23
C PHE A 338 14.96 6.88 -7.97
N TRP A 339 13.89 7.11 -7.23
CA TRP A 339 12.56 7.39 -7.77
C TRP A 339 12.18 8.81 -7.44
N VAL A 340 11.66 9.54 -8.43
CA VAL A 340 11.31 10.95 -8.27
C VAL A 340 10.08 11.31 -9.10
N ARG A 341 9.12 12.01 -8.47
CA ARG A 341 7.97 12.59 -9.18
C ARG A 341 8.41 13.75 -10.06
N ILE A 342 7.93 13.73 -11.30
CA ILE A 342 8.13 14.75 -12.31
C ILE A 342 6.77 15.30 -12.76
N GLU A 343 6.67 16.62 -12.86
CA GLU A 343 5.45 17.32 -13.31
C GLU A 343 5.53 17.81 -14.76
N SER A 344 6.73 17.90 -15.34
CA SER A 344 6.94 18.35 -16.72
C SER A 344 8.19 17.76 -17.35
N ALA A 345 8.28 17.77 -18.69
CA ALA A 345 9.48 17.35 -19.41
C ALA A 345 10.72 18.17 -19.03
N SER A 346 10.54 19.47 -18.79
CA SER A 346 11.59 20.39 -18.33
C SER A 346 12.12 20.02 -16.94
N SER A 347 11.22 19.74 -15.97
CA SER A 347 11.62 19.25 -14.64
C SER A 347 12.39 17.93 -14.72
N ALA A 348 11.95 16.98 -15.56
CA ALA A 348 12.72 15.76 -15.82
C ALA A 348 14.12 16.06 -16.38
N LEU A 349 14.23 16.96 -17.36
CA LEU A 349 15.51 17.35 -17.95
C LEU A 349 16.46 17.93 -16.89
N GLU A 350 15.99 18.83 -16.04
CA GLU A 350 16.77 19.42 -14.97
C GLU A 350 17.25 18.36 -13.96
N VAL A 351 16.37 17.46 -13.54
CA VAL A 351 16.73 16.37 -12.61
C VAL A 351 17.77 15.44 -13.24
N LEU A 352 17.60 15.03 -14.50
CA LEU A 352 18.58 14.20 -15.19
C LEU A 352 19.92 14.92 -15.39
N ARG A 353 19.93 16.22 -15.69
CA ARG A 353 21.16 17.03 -15.76
C ARG A 353 21.90 17.06 -14.43
N TYR A 354 21.17 17.30 -13.35
CA TYR A 354 21.72 17.26 -12.00
C TYR A 354 22.32 15.89 -11.69
N LEU A 355 21.62 14.79 -12.00
CA LEU A 355 22.11 13.42 -11.79
C LEU A 355 23.40 13.13 -12.57
N VAL A 356 23.51 13.61 -13.82
CA VAL A 356 24.74 13.50 -14.62
C VAL A 356 25.92 14.18 -13.92
N GLN A 357 25.69 15.35 -13.31
CA GLN A 357 26.72 16.06 -12.55
C GLN A 357 27.05 15.35 -11.22
N SER A 358 26.04 14.99 -10.44
CA SER A 358 26.22 14.34 -9.13
C SER A 358 26.83 12.95 -9.18
N ARG A 359 26.70 12.24 -10.31
CA ARG A 359 27.31 10.92 -10.52
C ARG A 359 28.83 10.95 -10.32
N GLN A 360 29.48 12.04 -10.73
CA GLN A 360 30.94 12.16 -10.63
C GLN A 360 31.41 12.45 -9.20
N GLU A 361 30.57 13.07 -8.40
CA GLU A 361 30.97 13.60 -7.09
C GLU A 361 30.47 12.75 -5.91
N ARG A 362 29.27 12.16 -6.01
CA ARG A 362 28.57 11.61 -4.83
C ARG A 362 27.91 10.26 -5.06
N CYS A 363 27.30 10.04 -6.22
CA CYS A 363 26.37 8.92 -6.41
C CYS A 363 26.91 7.89 -7.38
N TYR A 364 28.11 7.38 -7.10
CA TYR A 364 28.82 6.43 -7.96
C TYR A 364 28.23 5.01 -7.95
N GLN A 365 27.28 4.71 -7.04
CA GLN A 365 26.56 3.43 -6.98
C GLN A 365 25.21 3.44 -7.70
N LEU A 366 24.67 4.61 -8.05
CA LEU A 366 23.40 4.75 -8.75
C LEU A 366 23.38 3.93 -10.05
N GLN A 367 22.40 3.05 -10.19
CA GLN A 367 22.20 2.18 -11.36
C GLN A 367 20.86 2.43 -12.03
N GLU A 368 19.87 2.91 -11.29
CA GLU A 368 18.52 3.07 -11.79
C GLU A 368 17.90 4.39 -11.33
N VAL A 369 17.25 5.07 -12.28
CA VAL A 369 16.45 6.26 -12.05
C VAL A 369 15.07 6.05 -12.65
N VAL A 370 14.04 6.17 -11.82
CA VAL A 370 12.64 6.05 -12.24
C VAL A 370 11.97 7.40 -12.11
N LEU A 371 11.52 7.93 -13.25
CA LEU A 371 10.76 9.17 -13.32
C LEU A 371 9.28 8.82 -13.21
N VAL A 372 8.67 9.19 -12.08
CA VAL A 372 7.24 8.99 -11.81
C VAL A 372 6.46 10.14 -12.44
N ARG A 373 5.48 9.82 -13.28
CA ARG A 373 4.63 10.81 -13.97
C ARG A 373 3.14 10.45 -13.84
N SER A 374 2.30 11.47 -13.93
CA SER A 374 0.85 11.27 -14.05
C SER A 374 0.47 10.73 -15.43
N ALA A 375 -0.69 10.07 -15.52
CA ALA A 375 -1.27 9.66 -16.80
C ALA A 375 -1.51 10.86 -17.74
N GLN A 376 -1.85 12.03 -17.17
CA GLN A 376 -2.02 13.26 -17.93
C GLN A 376 -0.71 13.69 -18.60
N LEU A 377 0.39 13.76 -17.84
CA LEU A 377 1.70 14.11 -18.40
C LEU A 377 2.15 13.09 -19.46
N CYS A 378 1.86 11.80 -19.25
CA CYS A 378 2.12 10.76 -20.26
C CYS A 378 1.37 11.04 -21.58
N ALA A 379 0.09 11.40 -21.50
CA ALA A 379 -0.72 11.74 -22.67
C ALA A 379 -0.21 13.01 -23.37
N GLU A 380 0.14 14.05 -22.61
CA GLU A 380 0.72 15.29 -23.13
C GLU A 380 2.04 15.04 -23.86
N MET A 381 2.93 14.23 -23.28
CA MET A 381 4.19 13.83 -23.91
C MET A 381 4.03 12.94 -25.15
N THR A 382 2.90 12.23 -25.29
CA THR A 382 2.63 11.39 -26.45
C THR A 382 2.03 12.23 -27.58
N ARG A 383 1.12 13.17 -27.27
CA ARG A 383 0.55 14.08 -28.27
C ARG A 383 1.60 14.96 -28.93
N SER A 384 2.58 15.45 -28.17
CA SER A 384 3.70 16.23 -28.74
C SER A 384 4.54 15.43 -29.74
N LEU A 385 4.57 14.10 -29.64
CA LEU A 385 5.28 13.22 -30.59
C LEU A 385 4.46 12.95 -31.87
N ASP A 386 3.13 12.94 -31.79
CA ASP A 386 2.24 12.66 -32.93
C ASP A 386 1.92 13.94 -33.74
N GLU A 387 1.82 15.11 -33.09
CA GLU A 387 1.49 16.39 -33.74
C GLU A 387 2.69 17.04 -34.47
N THR A 388 3.91 16.53 -34.27
CA THR A 388 5.16 17.08 -34.84
C THR A 388 5.49 16.58 -36.26
N ALA A 389 4.52 15.97 -36.96
CA ALA A 389 4.71 15.56 -38.36
C ALA A 389 4.72 16.73 -39.36
N ASP A 390 4.15 17.91 -39.03
CA ASP A 390 3.99 19.02 -40.00
C ASP A 390 4.56 20.40 -39.59
N ASP A 391 5.07 20.62 -38.36
CA ASP A 391 5.68 21.90 -37.96
C ASP A 391 7.05 21.75 -37.27
N ILE A 392 8.11 22.14 -37.98
CA ILE A 392 9.53 22.02 -37.61
C ILE A 392 9.98 23.19 -36.70
N VAL A 393 9.26 23.41 -35.60
CA VAL A 393 9.72 24.32 -34.54
C VAL A 393 9.97 23.52 -33.26
N TYR A 394 11.10 22.81 -33.31
CA TYR A 394 11.92 22.33 -32.20
C TYR A 394 11.28 22.36 -30.81
N ASP A 395 10.80 21.21 -30.36
CA ASP A 395 10.76 20.91 -28.93
C ASP A 395 12.17 20.61 -28.44
N GLN A 396 12.94 21.69 -28.24
CA GLN A 396 14.34 21.65 -27.82
C GLN A 396 14.50 20.83 -26.52
N ASP A 397 13.51 20.87 -25.64
CA ASP A 397 13.52 20.17 -24.35
C ASP A 397 13.48 18.65 -24.50
N TYR A 398 12.72 18.09 -25.45
CA TYR A 398 12.66 16.63 -25.65
C TYR A 398 13.94 16.08 -26.28
N ASN A 399 14.54 16.85 -27.19
CA ASN A 399 15.83 16.54 -27.74
C ASN A 399 16.92 16.54 -26.66
N GLU A 400 16.88 17.54 -25.77
CA GLU A 400 17.79 17.64 -24.64
C GLU A 400 17.55 16.54 -23.60
N LEU A 401 16.29 16.18 -23.32
CA LEU A 401 15.91 15.09 -22.43
C LEU A 401 16.43 13.74 -22.96
N SER A 402 16.26 13.49 -24.25
CA SER A 402 16.78 12.30 -24.93
C SER A 402 18.31 12.25 -24.93
N ARG A 403 18.99 13.41 -24.98
CA ARG A 403 20.46 13.50 -24.84
C ARG A 403 20.88 13.24 -23.39
N ALA A 404 20.20 13.81 -22.40
CA ALA A 404 20.47 13.60 -20.98
C ALA A 404 20.32 12.12 -20.59
N ARG A 405 19.22 11.49 -21.03
CA ARG A 405 18.98 10.04 -20.87
C ARG A 405 20.10 9.20 -21.47
N ARG A 406 20.51 9.48 -22.71
CA ARG A 406 21.61 8.77 -23.37
C ARG A 406 22.94 8.96 -22.64
N ARG A 407 23.20 10.13 -22.05
CA ARG A 407 24.40 10.37 -21.22
C ARG A 407 24.39 9.49 -19.97
N LEU A 408 23.26 9.41 -19.25
CA LEU A 408 23.11 8.53 -18.09
C LEU A 408 23.27 7.05 -18.45
N GLN A 409 22.70 6.61 -19.58
CA GLN A 409 22.87 5.24 -20.08
C GLN A 409 24.34 4.91 -20.38
N LYS A 410 25.10 5.85 -20.96
CA LYS A 410 26.55 5.69 -21.15
C LYS A 410 27.32 5.57 -19.82
N MET A 411 26.77 6.09 -18.73
CA MET A 411 27.28 5.95 -17.37
C MET A 411 26.77 4.68 -16.66
N SER A 412 26.13 3.76 -17.40
CA SER A 412 25.48 2.54 -16.88
C SER A 412 24.31 2.82 -15.91
N ILE A 413 23.65 3.97 -16.07
CA ILE A 413 22.42 4.30 -15.32
C ILE A 413 21.22 4.06 -16.23
N HIS A 414 20.36 3.12 -15.83
CA HIS A 414 19.07 2.88 -16.46
C HIS A 414 18.08 3.99 -16.07
N VAL A 415 17.41 4.56 -17.07
CA VAL A 415 16.35 5.56 -16.86
C VAL A 415 15.04 4.99 -17.37
N ALA A 416 14.11 4.79 -16.45
CA ALA A 416 12.77 4.28 -16.70
C ALA A 416 11.70 5.35 -16.40
N TRP A 417 10.52 5.16 -16.98
CA TRP A 417 9.33 5.96 -16.69
C TRP A 417 8.30 5.07 -16.01
N TYR A 418 7.71 5.57 -14.92
CA TYR A 418 6.57 4.94 -14.27
C TYR A 418 5.35 5.86 -14.39
N THR A 419 4.25 5.34 -14.91
CA THR A 419 3.01 6.11 -15.09
C THR A 419 1.99 5.69 -14.05
N GLU A 420 1.51 6.63 -13.26
CA GLU A 420 0.53 6.35 -12.22
C GLU A 420 -0.80 5.86 -12.79
N GLY A 421 -1.35 4.81 -12.18
CA GLY A 421 -2.66 4.26 -12.55
C GLY A 421 -2.67 3.42 -13.84
N SER A 422 -1.50 3.09 -14.40
CA SER A 422 -1.36 2.18 -15.55
C SER A 422 -1.31 0.70 -15.18
#